data_AF-A2G5Y8-F1
#
_entry.id   AF-A2G5Y8-F1
#
_cell.length_a   1.000
_cell.length_b   1.000
_cell.length_c   1.000
_cell.angle_alpha   90.00
_cell.angle_beta   90.00
_cell.angle_gamma   90.00
#
_symmetry.space_group_name_H-M   'P 1'
#
loop_
_entity.id
_entity.type
_entity.pdbx_description
1 polymer ?
#
loop_
_entity_poly.entity_id
_entity_poly.type
_entity_poly.pdbx_seq_one_letter_code
_entity_poly.pdbx_strand_id
1 'polypeptide(L)'
;MNGGTQLQGGFASKVNKFGTYVKPGYDGLFGMSTNVNISNWGGIAGNGYWSGGSPAWAGAGGGGSSFVSGHEGCIALNSSENENPNPNNSSVHYSNIAFLQPSMHRGNTTMPLYYSPNAYGIGNKGRGCIRITILSFPEPTCRSFLSFSFNILLISVFIVM
;
A
#
# COMPACT_ATOMS: atom_id res chain seq x y z
N MET A 1 -13.06 10.23 15.09
CA MET A 1 -11.72 9.72 14.72
C MET A 1 -11.76 9.25 13.28
N ASN A 2 -10.66 9.37 12.54
CA ASN A 2 -10.56 8.93 11.15
C ASN A 2 -9.23 8.19 10.90
N GLY A 3 -9.10 7.64 9.69
CA GLY A 3 -7.88 7.00 9.24
C GLY A 3 -6.86 7.98 8.67
N GLY A 4 -5.64 7.49 8.45
CA GLY A 4 -4.60 8.21 7.72
C GLY A 4 -5.01 8.50 6.27
N THR A 5 -4.49 9.58 5.73
CA THR A 5 -4.69 10.00 4.34
C THR A 5 -3.36 9.89 3.59
N GLN A 6 -3.26 10.42 2.37
CA GLN A 6 -1.99 10.53 1.66
C GLN A 6 -1.16 11.74 2.11
N LEU A 7 -1.76 12.67 2.87
CA LEU A 7 -1.14 13.93 3.27
C LEU A 7 -0.75 13.97 4.75
N GLN A 8 -1.39 13.17 5.59
CA GLN A 8 -1.19 13.18 7.03
C GLN A 8 -1.85 11.97 7.70
N GLY A 9 -1.43 11.71 8.93
CA GLY A 9 -2.06 10.74 9.81
C GLY A 9 -3.50 11.08 10.21
N GLY A 10 -4.19 10.08 10.75
CA GLY A 10 -5.58 10.21 11.20
C GLY A 10 -5.70 10.97 12.52
N PHE A 11 -6.75 11.74 12.66
CA PHE A 11 -7.12 12.46 13.88
C PHE A 11 -7.86 11.56 14.86
N ALA A 12 -7.37 11.53 16.09
CA ALA A 12 -8.04 10.89 17.21
C ALA A 12 -9.01 11.86 17.89
N SER A 13 -9.99 11.29 18.62
CA SER A 13 -10.84 12.10 19.50
C SER A 13 -10.00 12.67 20.63
N LYS A 14 -10.13 13.98 20.88
CA LYS A 14 -9.41 14.68 21.96
C LYS A 14 -10.05 14.50 23.33
N VAL A 15 -11.28 13.98 23.39
CA VAL A 15 -12.00 13.71 24.63
C VAL A 15 -12.64 12.33 24.52
N ASN A 16 -12.07 11.35 25.22
CA ASN A 16 -12.66 10.02 25.36
C ASN A 16 -13.04 9.81 26.82
N LYS A 17 -14.26 9.32 27.07
CA LYS A 17 -14.79 9.07 28.41
C LYS A 17 -15.08 7.59 28.60
N PHE A 18 -14.59 7.02 29.70
CA PHE A 18 -14.95 5.68 30.16
C PHE A 18 -15.16 5.71 31.67
N GLY A 19 -16.43 5.67 32.10
CA GLY A 19 -16.78 5.97 33.49
C GLY A 19 -16.33 7.38 33.89
N THR A 20 -15.51 7.48 34.94
CA THR A 20 -14.93 8.74 35.43
C THR A 20 -13.62 9.15 34.72
N TYR A 21 -13.03 8.26 33.91
CA TYR A 21 -11.77 8.54 33.23
C TYR A 21 -12.00 9.37 31.97
N VAL A 22 -11.26 10.48 31.85
CA VAL A 22 -11.22 11.32 30.65
C VAL A 22 -9.78 11.43 30.16
N LYS A 23 -9.52 10.94 28.95
CA LYS A 23 -8.19 11.03 28.32
C LYS A 23 -8.28 11.36 26.82
N PRO A 24 -7.32 12.13 26.30
CA PRO A 24 -7.23 12.35 24.86
C PRO A 24 -6.73 11.10 24.15
N GLY A 25 -7.15 10.95 22.90
CA GLY A 25 -6.49 10.06 21.95
C GLY A 25 -5.29 10.75 21.28
N TYR A 26 -4.57 9.99 20.48
CA TYR A 26 -3.34 10.39 19.82
C TYR A 26 -3.51 10.31 18.32
N ASP A 27 -3.15 11.38 17.62
CA ASP A 27 -3.20 11.40 16.16
C ASP A 27 -2.15 10.42 15.59
N GLY A 28 -2.42 9.91 14.40
CA GLY A 28 -1.50 9.05 13.67
C GLY A 28 -0.31 9.86 13.15
N LEU A 29 0.83 9.21 13.07
CA LEU A 29 2.07 9.79 12.52
C LEU A 29 2.50 9.04 11.26
N PHE A 30 3.51 9.59 10.58
CA PHE A 30 4.17 8.90 9.47
C PHE A 30 4.76 7.57 9.95
N GLY A 31 4.47 6.48 9.25
CA GLY A 31 5.03 5.15 9.51
C GLY A 31 4.72 4.51 10.88
N MET A 32 4.09 5.24 11.81
CA MET A 32 3.96 4.83 13.20
C MET A 32 2.60 5.21 13.80
N SER A 33 1.93 4.21 14.36
CA SER A 33 0.82 4.42 15.28
C SER A 33 1.36 4.82 16.64
N THR A 34 0.77 5.85 17.22
CA THR A 34 1.14 6.38 18.53
C THR A 34 0.69 5.45 19.65
N ASN A 35 1.58 5.25 20.63
CA ASN A 35 1.40 4.29 21.72
C ASN A 35 0.35 4.79 22.72
N VAL A 36 -0.86 4.27 22.60
CA VAL A 36 -1.83 4.25 23.69
C VAL A 36 -1.33 3.24 24.71
N ASN A 37 -0.88 3.74 25.87
CA ASN A 37 -0.51 2.93 27.03
C ASN A 37 -1.46 1.72 27.15
N ILE A 38 -0.92 0.50 27.04
CA ILE A 38 -1.67 -0.77 26.97
C ILE A 38 -2.60 -1.02 28.16
N SER A 39 -2.45 -0.25 29.25
CA SER A 39 -3.39 -0.26 30.38
C SER A 39 -4.71 0.46 30.10
N ASN A 40 -4.78 1.23 29.01
CA ASN A 40 -6.00 1.89 28.58
C ASN A 40 -6.76 0.99 27.60
N TRP A 41 -8.05 0.86 27.83
CA TRP A 41 -8.95 -0.04 27.10
C TRP A 41 -9.32 0.50 25.71
N GLY A 42 -8.47 1.33 25.11
CA GLY A 42 -8.65 1.91 23.77
C GLY A 42 -8.00 1.08 22.67
N GLY A 43 -8.50 1.23 21.44
CA GLY A 43 -7.91 0.58 20.27
C GLY A 43 -6.65 1.28 19.77
N ILE A 44 -5.59 0.51 19.49
CA ILE A 44 -4.42 0.99 18.72
C ILE A 44 -4.84 1.13 17.25
N ALA A 45 -4.47 2.24 16.62
CA ALA A 45 -4.73 2.48 15.20
C ALA A 45 -3.92 1.58 14.27
N GLY A 46 -4.44 1.37 13.07
CA GLY A 46 -3.72 0.71 12.00
C GLY A 46 -2.53 1.56 11.56
N ASN A 47 -1.37 0.91 11.43
CA ASN A 47 -0.19 1.50 10.80
C ASN A 47 -0.41 1.64 9.29
N GLY A 48 0.41 2.47 8.66
CA GLY A 48 0.42 2.69 7.22
C GLY A 48 1.57 3.62 6.85
N TYR A 49 1.56 4.14 5.62
CA TYR A 49 2.42 5.26 5.26
C TYR A 49 2.11 6.45 6.17
N TRP A 50 0.82 6.75 6.31
CA TRP A 50 0.30 7.56 7.40
C TRP A 50 -0.60 6.72 8.29
N SER A 51 -0.32 6.68 9.58
CA SER A 51 -1.09 5.86 10.52
C SER A 51 -2.45 6.49 10.85
N GLY A 52 -3.40 5.69 11.32
CA GLY A 52 -4.68 6.20 11.82
C GLY A 52 -4.59 6.84 13.22
N GLY A 53 -5.65 7.51 13.66
CA GLY A 53 -5.74 8.05 15.01
C GLY A 53 -6.13 6.98 16.04
N SER A 54 -5.45 6.96 17.19
CA SER A 54 -5.67 6.01 18.29
C SER A 54 -6.45 6.66 19.44
N PRO A 55 -7.68 6.22 19.77
CA PRO A 55 -8.39 6.71 20.95
C PRO A 55 -7.88 6.04 22.24
N ALA A 56 -7.95 6.77 23.35
CA ALA A 56 -7.67 6.22 24.68
C ALA A 56 -8.99 5.82 25.37
N TRP A 57 -9.05 4.68 26.05
CA TRP A 57 -10.19 4.23 26.88
C TRP A 57 -11.54 4.02 26.16
N ALA A 58 -11.63 4.19 24.84
CA ALA A 58 -12.87 3.99 24.10
C ALA A 58 -12.60 3.67 22.63
N GLY A 59 -13.49 2.90 22.01
CA GLY A 59 -13.53 2.72 20.56
C GLY A 59 -12.38 1.91 19.95
N ALA A 60 -12.45 1.74 18.63
CA ALA A 60 -11.40 1.14 17.82
C ALA A 60 -10.41 2.22 17.33
N GLY A 61 -9.22 1.86 16.84
CA GLY A 61 -8.36 2.82 16.17
C GLY A 61 -8.81 3.09 14.72
N GLY A 62 -8.39 4.23 14.15
CA GLY A 62 -8.52 4.47 12.70
C GLY A 62 -7.55 3.58 11.89
N GLY A 63 -7.87 3.30 10.62
CA GLY A 63 -6.93 2.60 9.72
C GLY A 63 -5.82 3.51 9.20
N GLY A 64 -4.65 2.95 8.87
CA GLY A 64 -3.59 3.68 8.18
C GLY A 64 -3.84 3.78 6.66
N SER A 65 -3.09 4.66 6.00
CA SER A 65 -3.07 4.76 4.54
C SER A 65 -2.01 3.84 3.93
N SER A 66 -2.25 3.40 2.71
CA SER A 66 -1.27 2.65 1.92
C SER A 66 -0.53 3.57 0.96
N PHE A 67 0.73 3.26 0.66
CA PHE A 67 1.54 3.97 -0.31
C PHE A 67 2.30 2.96 -1.17
N VAL A 68 2.29 3.20 -2.48
CA VAL A 68 3.13 2.48 -3.45
C VAL A 68 3.76 3.51 -4.37
N SER A 69 5.09 3.52 -4.43
CA SER A 69 5.81 4.47 -5.27
C SER A 69 5.45 4.29 -6.75
N GLY A 70 5.03 5.36 -7.41
CA GLY A 70 4.56 5.35 -8.80
C GLY A 70 3.07 5.02 -8.97
N HIS A 71 2.31 4.74 -7.90
CA HIS A 71 0.86 4.54 -8.01
C HIS A 71 0.11 5.87 -8.05
N GLU A 72 -0.87 5.99 -8.94
CA GLU A 72 -1.71 7.18 -9.04
C GLU A 72 -2.46 7.45 -7.74
N GLY A 73 -2.52 8.72 -7.34
CA GLY A 73 -3.20 9.14 -6.12
C GLY A 73 -2.41 8.91 -4.82
N CYS A 74 -1.26 8.23 -4.87
CA CYS A 74 -0.31 8.23 -3.75
C CYS A 74 0.52 9.51 -3.72
N ILE A 75 0.87 9.98 -2.52
CA ILE A 75 1.73 11.16 -2.35
C ILE A 75 2.90 10.76 -1.46
N ALA A 76 4.10 10.88 -2.00
CA ALA A 76 5.34 10.58 -1.29
C ALA A 76 5.73 11.72 -0.34
N LEU A 77 6.63 11.44 0.59
CA LEU A 77 7.34 12.48 1.33
C LEU A 77 8.22 13.33 0.40
N ASN A 78 8.46 14.57 0.81
CA ASN A 78 9.34 15.48 0.08
C ASN A 78 10.81 15.02 0.09
N SER A 79 11.29 14.47 1.21
CA SER A 79 12.66 13.97 1.37
C SER A 79 12.76 12.93 2.50
N SER A 80 13.93 12.32 2.69
CA SER A 80 14.19 11.42 3.82
C SER A 80 14.17 12.10 5.18
N GLU A 81 14.48 13.39 5.21
CA GLU A 81 14.68 14.17 6.44
C GLU A 81 13.41 14.92 6.89
N ASN A 82 12.29 14.75 6.17
CA ASN A 82 11.08 15.52 6.42
C ASN A 82 9.82 14.71 6.12
N GLU A 83 8.91 14.68 7.09
CA GLU A 83 7.61 14.01 6.98
C GLU A 83 6.57 14.84 6.22
N ASN A 84 6.89 16.03 5.71
CA ASN A 84 5.92 16.76 4.87
C ASN A 84 5.70 16.03 3.53
N PRO A 85 4.44 15.95 3.06
CA PRO A 85 4.12 15.50 1.71
C PRO A 85 4.88 16.28 0.65
N ASN A 86 5.18 15.63 -0.46
CA ASN A 86 5.81 16.26 -1.61
C ASN A 86 4.91 17.42 -2.10
N PRO A 87 5.44 18.65 -2.25
CA PRO A 87 4.64 19.83 -2.59
C PRO A 87 4.00 19.76 -3.99
N ASN A 88 4.52 18.89 -4.86
CA ASN A 88 3.97 18.66 -6.20
C ASN A 88 3.05 17.44 -6.24
N ASN A 89 2.69 16.87 -5.08
CA ASN A 89 1.90 15.64 -4.96
C ASN A 89 2.49 14.45 -5.74
N SER A 90 3.82 14.40 -5.86
CA SER A 90 4.50 13.30 -6.55
C SER A 90 4.21 11.96 -5.85
N SER A 91 3.86 10.94 -6.63
CA SER A 91 3.74 9.56 -6.15
C SER A 91 5.07 8.82 -6.11
N VAL A 92 6.14 9.41 -6.67
CA VAL A 92 7.48 8.80 -6.71
C VAL A 92 8.18 9.07 -5.39
N HIS A 93 8.60 8.00 -4.72
CA HIS A 93 9.39 8.04 -3.50
C HIS A 93 10.67 8.88 -3.68
N TYR A 94 11.10 9.61 -2.65
CA TYR A 94 12.26 10.51 -2.70
C TYR A 94 13.59 9.83 -3.09
N SER A 95 13.66 8.50 -3.04
CA SER A 95 14.78 7.73 -3.57
C SER A 95 14.80 7.59 -5.11
N ASN A 96 13.81 8.15 -5.80
CA ASN A 96 13.56 8.03 -7.24
C ASN A 96 13.30 6.58 -7.72
N ILE A 97 12.93 5.68 -6.81
CA ILE A 97 12.56 4.29 -7.14
C ILE A 97 11.04 4.21 -7.18
N ALA A 98 10.49 3.74 -8.30
CA ALA A 98 9.04 3.58 -8.49
C ALA A 98 8.72 2.31 -9.28
N PHE A 99 7.50 1.80 -9.07
CA PHE A 99 6.93 0.79 -9.94
C PHE A 99 6.37 1.45 -11.20
N LEU A 100 6.55 0.83 -12.36
CA LEU A 100 6.08 1.38 -13.64
C LEU A 100 4.56 1.30 -13.79
N GLN A 101 3.95 0.20 -13.33
CA GLN A 101 2.52 -0.08 -13.47
C GLN A 101 1.97 -0.75 -12.19
N PRO A 102 2.09 -0.09 -11.02
CA PRO A 102 1.55 -0.65 -9.78
C PRO A 102 0.02 -0.68 -9.82
N SER A 103 -0.56 -1.68 -9.16
CA SER A 103 -2.00 -1.72 -8.87
C SER A 103 -2.22 -1.86 -7.37
N MET A 104 -3.11 -1.05 -6.82
CA MET A 104 -3.53 -1.12 -5.43
C MET A 104 -4.99 -1.55 -5.34
N HIS A 105 -5.23 -2.66 -4.66
CA HIS A 105 -6.57 -3.20 -4.42
C HIS A 105 -7.02 -2.87 -3.00
N ARG A 106 -8.31 -2.58 -2.82
CA ARG A 106 -8.89 -2.36 -1.49
C ARG A 106 -9.01 -3.69 -0.76
N GLY A 107 -8.88 -3.68 0.56
CA GLY A 107 -8.99 -4.91 1.37
C GLY A 107 -10.34 -5.63 1.27
N ASN A 108 -11.38 -4.95 0.78
CA ASN A 108 -12.71 -5.52 0.54
C ASN A 108 -12.95 -5.92 -0.93
N THR A 109 -11.91 -5.92 -1.76
CA THR A 109 -11.99 -6.37 -3.15
C THR A 109 -11.30 -7.73 -3.33
N THR A 110 -11.70 -8.45 -4.37
CA THR A 110 -11.09 -9.74 -4.72
C THR A 110 -9.63 -9.54 -5.09
N MET A 111 -8.74 -10.30 -4.46
CA MET A 111 -7.30 -10.28 -4.68
C MET A 111 -6.71 -11.70 -4.63
N PRO A 112 -5.52 -11.93 -5.18
CA PRO A 112 -4.82 -13.21 -5.01
C PRO A 112 -4.59 -13.52 -3.54
N LEU A 113 -4.84 -14.76 -3.13
CA LEU A 113 -4.63 -15.21 -1.76
C LEU A 113 -3.16 -15.61 -1.57
N TYR A 114 -2.62 -15.33 -0.39
CA TYR A 114 -1.18 -15.47 -0.15
C TYR A 114 -0.64 -16.89 -0.35
N TYR A 115 -1.48 -17.90 -0.11
CA TYR A 115 -1.10 -19.31 -0.17
C TYR A 115 -1.14 -19.89 -1.58
N SER A 116 -1.74 -19.21 -2.57
CA SER A 116 -1.78 -19.70 -3.95
C SER A 116 -2.03 -18.55 -4.95
N PRO A 117 -1.19 -18.39 -5.99
CA PRO A 117 -1.38 -17.36 -7.01
C PRO A 117 -2.67 -17.53 -7.82
N ASN A 118 -3.20 -18.74 -7.88
CA ASN A 118 -4.41 -19.07 -8.64
C ASN A 118 -5.67 -19.00 -7.77
N ALA A 119 -5.52 -18.81 -6.46
CA ALA A 119 -6.64 -18.66 -5.55
C ALA A 119 -6.94 -17.17 -5.36
N TYR A 120 -8.22 -16.81 -5.43
CA TYR A 120 -8.69 -15.44 -5.25
C TYR A 120 -9.73 -15.38 -4.15
N GLY A 121 -9.76 -14.28 -3.41
CA GLY A 121 -10.74 -14.05 -2.36
C GLY A 121 -10.71 -12.62 -1.83
N ILE A 122 -11.59 -12.32 -0.89
CA ILE A 122 -11.67 -11.01 -0.24
C ILE A 122 -10.90 -11.07 1.08
N GLY A 123 -9.80 -10.33 1.15
CA GLY A 123 -8.95 -10.30 2.34
C GLY A 123 -8.22 -11.62 2.62
N ASN A 124 -7.19 -11.56 3.48
CA ASN A 124 -6.58 -12.75 4.04
C ASN A 124 -7.22 -12.98 5.42
N LYS A 125 -7.82 -14.15 5.64
CA LYS A 125 -8.49 -14.46 6.92
C LYS A 125 -7.46 -14.57 8.04
N GLY A 126 -7.72 -13.87 9.14
CA GLY A 126 -6.97 -14.01 10.40
C GLY A 126 -5.70 -13.17 10.49
N ARG A 127 -4.71 -13.41 9.61
CA ARG A 127 -3.39 -12.77 9.71
C ARG A 127 -3.05 -11.94 8.48
N GLY A 128 -2.39 -10.81 8.70
CA GLY A 128 -1.71 -10.08 7.65
C GLY A 128 -0.56 -10.92 7.09
N CYS A 129 -0.39 -10.88 5.78
CA CYS A 129 0.65 -11.64 5.10
C CYS A 129 1.22 -10.79 3.95
N ILE A 130 2.48 -11.01 3.66
CA ILE A 130 3.18 -10.38 2.55
C ILE A 130 3.69 -11.50 1.66
N ARG A 131 3.48 -11.37 0.34
CA ARG A 131 4.06 -12.24 -0.67
C ARG A 131 4.87 -11.40 -1.63
N ILE A 132 6.17 -11.70 -1.73
CA ILE A 132 7.08 -11.05 -2.67
C ILE A 132 7.42 -12.09 -3.73
N THR A 133 7.26 -11.74 -4.99
CA THR A 133 7.65 -12.58 -6.13
C THR A 133 8.70 -11.83 -6.93
N ILE A 134 9.88 -12.42 -7.07
CA ILE A 134 10.95 -11.86 -7.90
C ILE A 134 10.74 -12.41 -9.31
N LEU A 135 10.53 -11.53 -10.29
CA LEU A 135 10.43 -11.91 -11.69
C LEU A 135 11.84 -11.94 -12.29
N SER A 136 12.22 -13.07 -12.88
CA SER A 136 13.56 -13.27 -13.46
C SER A 136 13.81 -12.43 -14.72
N PHE A 137 12.76 -11.86 -15.32
CA PHE A 137 12.83 -10.98 -16.47
C PHE A 137 11.78 -9.87 -16.29
N PRO A 138 12.16 -8.59 -16.23
CA PRO A 138 11.21 -7.50 -16.36
C PRO A 138 10.79 -7.44 -17.84
N GLU A 139 9.86 -8.31 -18.26
CA GLU A 139 9.19 -8.07 -19.54
C GLU A 139 8.25 -6.86 -19.33
N PRO A 140 8.48 -5.72 -19.99
CA PRO A 140 7.43 -4.72 -20.10
C PRO A 140 6.25 -5.43 -20.77
N THR A 141 5.13 -5.54 -20.07
CA THR A 141 3.93 -6.24 -20.55
C THR A 141 3.19 -5.41 -21.62
N CYS A 142 3.91 -4.83 -22.58
CA CYS A 142 3.35 -4.48 -23.88
C CYS A 142 3.44 -5.71 -24.78
N ARG A 143 2.65 -6.75 -24.50
CA ARG A 143 2.34 -7.75 -25.53
C ARG A 143 1.32 -7.14 -26.48
N SER A 144 1.82 -6.44 -27.50
CA SER A 144 1.11 -6.41 -28.77
C SER A 144 0.84 -7.87 -29.17
N PHE A 145 -0.41 -8.24 -29.31
CA PHE A 145 -0.88 -9.57 -29.71
C PHE A 145 -0.54 -9.89 -31.18
N LEU A 146 0.72 -9.76 -31.58
CA LEU A 146 1.22 -10.16 -32.90
C LEU A 146 2.56 -10.87 -32.75
N SER A 147 2.51 -12.06 -32.14
CA SER A 147 3.52 -13.10 -32.34
C SER A 147 2.85 -14.19 -33.18
N PHE A 148 2.98 -14.08 -34.50
CA PHE A 148 2.81 -15.23 -35.39
C PHE A 148 4.21 -15.81 -35.62
N SER A 149 4.40 -17.02 -35.11
CA SER A 149 5.66 -17.77 -35.12
C SER A 149 6.07 -18.18 -36.54
N PHE A 150 7.38 -18.16 -36.78
CA PHE A 150 8.09 -18.46 -38.02
C PHE A 150 7.77 -19.81 -38.68
N ASN A 151 7.83 -19.85 -40.02
CA ASN A 151 8.30 -20.99 -40.80
C ASN A 151 9.18 -20.47 -41.94
N ILE A 152 10.48 -20.25 -41.68
CA ILE A 152 11.47 -20.14 -42.76
C ILE A 152 11.90 -21.56 -43.09
N LEU A 153 11.20 -22.16 -44.06
CA LEU A 153 11.64 -23.39 -44.71
C LEU A 153 12.81 -23.03 -45.62
N LEU A 154 13.99 -23.54 -45.31
CA LEU A 154 15.20 -23.42 -46.11
C LEU A 154 15.00 -24.24 -47.39
N ILE A 155 14.58 -23.61 -48.50
CA ILE A 155 14.58 -24.23 -49.82
C ILE A 155 15.79 -23.71 -50.58
N SER A 156 16.81 -24.55 -50.65
CA SER A 156 17.88 -24.46 -51.65
C SER A 156 17.30 -24.70 -53.03
N VAL A 157 17.29 -23.67 -53.89
CA VAL A 157 17.19 -23.85 -55.34
C VAL A 157 18.35 -23.12 -55.99
N PHE A 158 19.31 -23.91 -56.47
CA PHE A 158 20.25 -23.49 -57.51
C PHE A 158 19.46 -23.19 -58.78
N ILE A 159 19.61 -21.99 -59.35
CA ILE A 159 19.52 -21.82 -60.80
C ILE A 159 20.73 -20.98 -61.24
N VAL A 160 21.67 -21.67 -61.86
CA VAL A 160 22.60 -21.14 -62.85
C VAL A 160 21.78 -20.82 -64.09
N MET A 161 21.81 -19.56 -64.55
CA MET A 161 21.88 -19.15 -65.96
C MET A 161 22.39 -17.71 -66.02
#